data_AF-A0A2T3KL16-F1
#
_entry.id   AF-A0A2T3KL16-F1
#
_cell.length_a   1.000
_cell.length_b   1.000
_cell.length_c   1.000
_cell.angle_alpha   90.00
_cell.angle_beta   90.00
_cell.angle_gamma   90.00
#
_symmetry.space_group_name_H-M   'P 1'
#
loop_
_entity.id
_entity.type
_entity.pdbx_description
1 polymer ?
#
loop_
_entity_poly.entity_id
_entity_poly.type
_entity_poly.pdbx_seq_one_letter_code
_entity_poly.pdbx_strand_id
1 'polypeptide(L)'
;MNAEKNAIIFFETFRINSIINARMDRCMNVRNVLGIKGEEVIVELFMATGNSQGKTSTNELFDAAKKFITYVEDNELMPALKEAMGTTAAKHLTTLSETVNS
;
A
#
# COMPACT_ATOMS: atom_id res chain seq x y z
N MET A 1 6.96 17.39 -4.43
CA MET A 1 6.88 16.56 -3.21
C MET A 1 8.22 16.61 -2.50
N ASN A 2 8.28 16.78 -1.18
CA ASN A 2 9.55 16.89 -0.46
C ASN A 2 10.11 15.49 -0.11
N ALA A 3 11.41 15.41 0.20
CA ALA A 3 12.10 14.14 0.50
C ALA A 3 11.49 13.40 1.71
N GLU A 4 10.88 14.14 2.64
CA GLU A 4 10.25 13.60 3.84
C GLU A 4 8.97 12.81 3.53
N LYS A 5 8.03 13.36 2.75
CA LYS A 5 6.81 12.66 2.32
C LYS A 5 7.17 11.36 1.58
N ASN A 6 8.16 11.44 0.71
CA ASN A 6 8.66 10.30 -0.05
C ASN A 6 9.20 9.17 0.85
N ALA A 7 9.93 9.52 1.89
CA ALA A 7 10.43 8.55 2.86
C ALA A 7 9.27 7.90 3.63
N ILE A 8 8.25 8.67 4.03
CA ILE A 8 7.05 8.14 4.69
C ILE A 8 6.35 7.14 3.77
N ILE A 9 6.04 7.53 2.53
CA ILE A 9 5.38 6.65 1.56
C ILE A 9 6.18 5.35 1.37
N PHE A 10 7.50 5.43 1.25
CA PHE A 10 8.35 4.26 1.16
C PHE A 10 8.23 3.33 2.37
N PHE A 11 8.42 3.86 3.58
CA PHE A 11 8.39 3.04 4.79
C PHE A 11 7.01 2.46 5.07
N GLU A 12 5.94 3.23 4.88
CA GLU A 12 4.57 2.76 5.08
C GLU A 12 4.20 1.67 4.07
N THR A 13 4.56 1.87 2.80
CA THR A 13 4.34 0.86 1.76
C THR A 13 5.14 -0.42 2.03
N PHE A 14 6.41 -0.29 2.42
CA PHE A 14 7.25 -1.43 2.78
C PHE A 14 6.67 -2.24 3.95
N ARG A 15 6.14 -1.55 4.97
CA ARG A 15 5.51 -2.18 6.13
C ARG A 15 4.21 -2.90 5.77
N ILE A 16 3.36 -2.26 4.95
CA ILE A 16 2.13 -2.88 4.42
C ILE A 16 2.49 -4.14 3.63
N ASN A 17 3.47 -4.06 2.73
CA ASN A 17 3.95 -5.18 1.93
C ASN A 17 4.47 -6.34 2.79
N SER A 18 5.30 -6.02 3.80
CA SER A 18 5.81 -7.00 4.76
C SER A 18 4.68 -7.73 5.48
N ILE A 19 3.59 -7.03 5.84
CA ILE A 19 2.46 -7.63 6.56
C ILE A 19 1.59 -8.50 5.65
N ILE A 20 1.39 -8.08 4.39
CA ILE A 20 0.68 -8.88 3.39
C ILE A 20 1.44 -10.17 3.08
N ASN A 21 2.78 -10.15 3.11
CA ASN A 21 3.60 -11.33 2.78
C ASN A 21 4.01 -12.19 3.98
N ALA A 22 3.98 -11.67 5.21
CA ALA A 22 4.48 -12.40 6.38
C ALA A 22 3.58 -13.56 6.84
N ARG A 23 2.29 -13.59 6.45
CA ARG A 23 1.39 -14.72 6.76
C ARG A 23 0.40 -15.00 5.62
N MET A 24 0.33 -16.26 5.21
CA MET A 24 -0.45 -16.70 4.05
C MET A 24 -1.97 -16.52 4.25
N ASP A 25 -2.47 -16.65 5.48
CA ASP A 25 -3.87 -16.40 5.86
C ASP A 25 -4.27 -14.93 5.69
N ARG A 26 -3.44 -14.00 6.18
CA ARG A 26 -3.68 -12.55 6.03
C ARG A 26 -3.55 -12.11 4.59
N CYS A 27 -2.59 -12.67 3.86
CA CYS A 27 -2.42 -12.45 2.43
C CYS A 27 -3.71 -12.77 1.68
N MET A 28 -4.31 -13.94 1.95
CA MET A 28 -5.57 -14.35 1.33
C MET A 28 -6.73 -13.43 1.70
N ASN A 29 -6.86 -13.03 2.97
CA ASN A 29 -7.94 -12.12 3.39
C ASN A 29 -7.83 -10.75 2.71
N VAL A 30 -6.62 -10.19 2.64
CA VAL A 30 -6.37 -8.90 1.96
C VAL A 30 -6.68 -9.01 0.47
N ARG A 31 -6.20 -10.08 -0.20
CA ARG A 31 -6.50 -10.33 -1.62
C ARG A 31 -8.00 -10.51 -1.87
N ASN A 32 -8.72 -11.18 -0.99
CA ASN A 32 -10.17 -11.35 -1.10
C ASN A 32 -10.91 -10.00 -1.03
N VAL A 33 -10.50 -9.09 -0.15
CA VAL A 33 -11.10 -7.75 -0.06
C VAL A 33 -10.83 -6.94 -1.34
N LEU A 34 -9.64 -7.07 -1.90
CA LEU A 34 -9.19 -6.30 -3.05
C LEU A 34 -9.74 -6.80 -4.39
N GLY A 35 -10.04 -8.09 -4.48
CA GLY A 35 -10.39 -8.75 -5.73
C GLY A 35 -9.26 -8.68 -6.77
N ILE A 36 -9.56 -9.12 -7.99
CA ILE A 36 -8.57 -9.23 -9.08
C ILE A 36 -7.93 -7.87 -9.40
N LYS A 37 -8.73 -6.80 -9.49
CA LYS A 37 -8.23 -5.46 -9.79
C LYS A 37 -7.36 -4.89 -8.68
N GLY A 38 -7.71 -5.10 -7.41
CA GLY A 38 -6.89 -4.60 -6.32
C GLY A 38 -5.57 -5.38 -6.16
N GLU A 39 -5.50 -6.64 -6.60
CA GLU A 39 -4.24 -7.40 -6.67
C GLU A 39 -3.27 -6.78 -7.68
N GLU A 40 -3.74 -6.33 -8.84
CA GLU A 40 -2.91 -5.62 -9.84
C GLU A 40 -2.28 -4.34 -9.24
N VAL A 41 -3.09 -3.54 -8.53
CA VAL A 41 -2.62 -2.28 -7.93
C VAL A 41 -1.66 -2.52 -6.76
N ILE A 42 -1.86 -3.59 -5.97
CA ILE A 42 -0.91 -4.02 -4.95
C ILE A 42 0.41 -4.49 -5.56
N VAL A 43 0.37 -5.22 -6.68
CA VAL A 43 1.58 -5.65 -7.38
C VAL A 43 2.36 -4.44 -7.90
N GLU A 44 1.70 -3.43 -8.47
CA GLU A 44 2.35 -2.17 -8.86
C GLU A 44 3.06 -1.50 -7.66
N LEU A 45 2.36 -1.41 -6.53
CA LEU A 45 2.88 -0.86 -5.28
C LEU A 45 4.09 -1.64 -4.75
N PHE A 46 4.05 -2.97 -4.87
CA PHE A 46 5.14 -3.86 -4.44
C PHE A 46 6.33 -3.79 -5.38
N MET A 47 6.11 -3.73 -6.68
CA MET A 47 7.18 -3.58 -7.67
C MET A 47 7.89 -2.23 -7.49
N ALA A 48 7.13 -1.15 -7.23
CA ALA A 48 7.70 0.15 -6.94
C ALA A 48 8.57 0.16 -5.67
N THR A 49 8.16 -0.57 -4.62
CA THR A 49 8.96 -0.72 -3.39
C THR A 49 10.11 -1.72 -3.51
N GLY A 50 9.97 -2.79 -4.30
CA GLY A 50 10.97 -3.85 -4.48
C GLY A 50 12.09 -3.49 -5.46
N ASN A 51 11.80 -2.70 -6.50
CA ASN A 51 12.82 -2.12 -7.40
C ASN A 51 13.64 -0.98 -6.76
N SER A 52 13.44 -0.72 -5.47
CA SER A 52 14.21 0.27 -4.70
C SER A 52 15.67 -0.13 -4.44
N GLN A 53 16.17 -1.24 -5.02
CA GLN A 53 17.62 -1.50 -5.21
C GLN A 53 18.31 -0.49 -6.17
N GLY A 54 17.82 0.75 -6.23
CA GLY A 54 18.55 1.90 -6.76
C GLY A 54 18.00 2.55 -8.03
N LYS A 55 16.81 2.18 -8.53
CA LYS A 55 16.29 2.76 -9.80
C LYS A 55 14.83 3.20 -9.83
N THR A 56 13.95 2.80 -8.90
CA THR A 56 12.60 3.37 -8.86
C THR A 56 12.70 4.86 -8.58
N SER A 57 12.20 5.70 -9.46
CA SER A 57 12.12 7.13 -9.20
C SER A 57 11.12 7.35 -8.07
N THR A 58 11.39 8.31 -7.19
CA THR A 58 10.50 8.58 -6.05
C THR A 58 9.07 8.92 -6.46
N ASN A 59 8.89 9.35 -7.72
CA ASN A 59 7.60 9.62 -8.32
C ASN A 59 6.82 8.34 -8.66
N GLU A 60 7.47 7.28 -9.17
CA GLU A 60 6.79 6.01 -9.49
C GLU A 60 6.21 5.35 -8.24
N LEU A 61 6.94 5.42 -7.12
CA LEU A 61 6.46 4.91 -5.83
C LEU A 61 5.23 5.70 -5.35
N PHE A 62 5.27 7.02 -5.47
CA PHE A 62 4.14 7.85 -5.10
C PHE A 62 2.93 7.60 -5.98
N ASP A 63 3.11 7.51 -7.30
CA ASP A 63 2.03 7.26 -8.24
C ASP A 63 1.39 5.90 -7.97
N ALA A 64 2.19 4.86 -7.69
CA ALA A 64 1.69 3.55 -7.29
C ALA A 64 0.92 3.59 -5.95
N ALA A 65 1.46 4.29 -4.94
CA ALA A 65 0.79 4.47 -3.65
C ALA A 65 -0.53 5.23 -3.79
N LYS A 66 -0.55 6.28 -4.62
CA LYS A 66 -1.74 7.08 -4.89
C LYS A 66 -2.80 6.27 -5.61
N LYS A 67 -2.43 5.54 -6.67
CA LYS A 67 -3.35 4.61 -7.36
C LYS A 67 -3.96 3.60 -6.40
N PHE A 68 -3.16 3.02 -5.51
CA PHE A 68 -3.62 2.08 -4.50
C PHE A 68 -4.64 2.71 -3.56
N ILE A 69 -4.32 3.87 -2.98
CA ILE A 69 -5.23 4.56 -2.05
C ILE A 69 -6.52 5.00 -2.76
N THR A 70 -6.41 5.57 -3.96
CA THR A 70 -7.60 5.95 -4.77
C THR A 70 -8.48 4.74 -5.06
N TYR A 71 -7.90 3.59 -5.42
CA TYR A 71 -8.68 2.36 -5.61
C TYR A 71 -9.41 1.93 -4.33
N VAL A 72 -8.73 1.98 -3.19
CA VAL A 72 -9.31 1.61 -1.88
C VAL A 72 -10.44 2.56 -1.48
N GLU A 73 -10.29 3.85 -1.73
CA GLU A 73 -11.28 4.89 -1.41
C GLU A 73 -12.49 4.83 -2.36
N ASP A 74 -12.26 4.75 -3.68
CA ASP A 74 -13.32 4.69 -4.71
C ASP A 74 -14.23 3.46 -4.56
N ASN A 75 -13.73 2.40 -3.94
CA ASN A 75 -14.46 1.14 -3.72
C ASN A 75 -14.86 0.94 -2.24
N GLU A 76 -14.71 1.96 -1.39
CA GLU A 76 -15.07 1.92 0.04
C GLU A 76 -14.42 0.75 0.82
N LEU A 77 -13.24 0.28 0.37
CA LEU A 77 -12.59 -0.93 0.90
C LEU A 77 -11.81 -0.69 2.18
N MET A 78 -11.61 0.57 2.58
CA MET A 78 -10.74 0.95 3.70
C MET A 78 -11.09 0.21 5.02
N PRO A 79 -12.36 0.10 5.46
CA PRO A 79 -12.70 -0.64 6.68
C PRO A 79 -12.35 -2.13 6.58
N ALA A 80 -12.73 -2.79 5.48
CA ALA A 80 -12.50 -4.22 5.26
C ALA A 80 -11.01 -4.55 5.13
N LEU A 81 -10.22 -3.69 4.48
CA LEU A 81 -8.77 -3.81 4.39
C LEU A 81 -8.11 -3.69 5.76
N LYS A 82 -8.53 -2.73 6.58
CA LYS A 82 -8.02 -2.56 7.94
C LYS A 82 -8.30 -3.79 8.80
N GLU A 83 -9.48 -4.38 8.67
CA GLU A 83 -9.84 -5.62 9.35
C GLU A 83 -8.97 -6.80 8.88
N ALA A 84 -8.88 -7.00 7.56
CA ALA A 84 -8.11 -8.10 6.96
C ALA A 84 -6.61 -8.04 7.29
N MET A 85 -6.04 -6.83 7.34
CA MET A 85 -4.63 -6.60 7.64
C MET A 85 -4.29 -6.66 9.14
N GLY A 86 -5.28 -6.40 10.00
CA GLY A 86 -5.11 -6.24 11.44
C GLY A 86 -4.58 -4.87 11.87
N THR A 87 -4.63 -4.61 13.18
CA THR A 87 -4.45 -3.28 13.78
C THR A 87 -3.12 -2.58 13.47
N THR A 88 -2.01 -3.31 13.36
CA THR A 88 -0.69 -2.70 13.06
C THR A 88 -0.62 -2.20 11.61
N ALA A 89 -1.00 -3.01 10.63
CA ALA A 89 -1.02 -2.59 9.22
C ALA A 89 -2.11 -1.55 8.92
N ALA A 90 -3.25 -1.61 9.62
CA ALA A 90 -4.31 -0.61 9.50
C ALA A 90 -3.83 0.82 9.81
N LYS A 91 -2.89 0.98 10.76
CA LYS A 91 -2.26 2.27 11.05
C LYS A 91 -1.40 2.72 9.89
N HIS A 92 -0.57 1.82 9.35
CA HIS A 92 0.30 2.12 8.21
C HIS A 92 -0.49 2.50 6.95
N LEU A 93 -1.60 1.82 6.71
CA LEU A 93 -2.53 2.14 5.63
C LEU A 93 -3.16 3.53 5.81
N THR A 94 -3.51 3.90 7.04
CA THR A 94 -4.06 5.24 7.35
C THR A 94 -3.02 6.33 7.11
N THR A 95 -1.81 6.15 7.64
CA THR A 95 -0.69 7.09 7.43
C THR A 95 -0.34 7.23 5.95
N LEU A 96 -0.35 6.13 5.20
CA LEU A 96 -0.13 6.16 3.75
C LEU A 96 -1.21 7.02 3.07
N SER A 97 -2.49 6.78 3.36
CA SER A 97 -3.65 7.53 2.84
C SER A 97 -3.52 9.03 3.10
N GLU A 98 -3.26 9.41 4.36
CA GLU A 98 -3.09 10.81 4.76
C GLU A 98 -1.91 11.46 4.04
N THR A 99 -0.79 10.74 3.91
CA THR A 99 0.42 11.26 3.27
C THR A 99 0.21 11.50 1.78
N VAL A 100 -0.43 10.56 1.06
CA VAL A 100 -0.67 10.74 -0.40
C VAL A 100 -1.72 11.80 -0.73
N ASN A 101 -2.63 12.07 0.21
CA ASN A 101 -3.71 13.05 0.04
C ASN A 101 -3.39 14.44 0.61
N SER A 102 -2.23 14.62 1.26
CA SER A 102 -1.72 15.91 1.80
C SER A 102 -0.80 16.65 0.84
#